data_AF-M0M7H3-F1
#
_entry.id   AF-M0M7H3-F1
#
_cell.length_a   1.000
_cell.length_b   1.000
_cell.length_c   1.000
_cell.angle_alpha   90.00
_cell.angle_beta   90.00
_cell.angle_gamma   90.00
#
_symmetry.space_group_name_H-M   'P 1'
#
loop_
_entity.id
_entity.type
_entity.pdbx_description
1 polymer ?
#
loop_
_entity_poly.entity_id
_entity_poly.type
_entity_poly.pdbx_seq_one_letter_code
_entity_poly.pdbx_strand_id
1 'polypeptide(L)'
;MTDVTIDPDARLGDLVESTPDFAVAFESLDIDYCCGGDRTLSEVCADRDLAVETVRDRLEATLDDAGDTAPEWNSPTQLANVIVWEHHRPLRRDLPDLEALAEKVARVHGDTHPELRDVEAEFHELKADLLEHVDEEEQVAFPVIKKLDTGTELTATEREDLLAELESLEDDHDETATRLERLNDLTDGYEPPEDACRSYRELFRRLEELERDAHMHVHRENNVLFPTAAALLEEEYGIESPSG
;
A
#
# COMPACT_ATOMS: atom_id res chain seq x y z
N MET A 1 -24.46 -9.25 14.73
CA MET A 1 -24.90 -9.08 13.34
C MET A 1 -25.72 -7.81 13.23
N THR A 2 -25.03 -6.69 13.38
CA THR A 2 -25.44 -5.45 12.73
C THR A 2 -25.42 -5.75 11.24
N ASP A 3 -26.55 -5.59 10.58
CA ASP A 3 -26.68 -5.67 9.13
C ASP A 3 -25.96 -4.43 8.57
N VAL A 4 -24.64 -4.52 8.43
CA VAL A 4 -23.82 -3.47 7.81
C VAL A 4 -24.04 -3.62 6.32
N THR A 5 -25.01 -2.88 5.78
CA THR A 5 -25.18 -2.81 4.33
C THR A 5 -24.02 -2.03 3.74
N ILE A 6 -23.05 -2.74 3.16
CA ILE A 6 -21.94 -2.15 2.41
C ILE A 6 -22.53 -1.48 1.15
N ASP A 7 -22.34 -0.16 1.03
CA ASP A 7 -22.84 0.62 -0.10
C ASP A 7 -21.99 0.33 -1.36
N PRO A 8 -22.58 -0.17 -2.47
CA PRO A 8 -21.83 -0.43 -3.70
C PRO A 8 -21.34 0.85 -4.40
N ASP A 9 -21.87 2.02 -4.06
CA ASP A 9 -21.41 3.30 -4.57
C ASP A 9 -20.35 3.96 -3.66
N ALA A 10 -19.96 3.30 -2.56
CA ALA A 10 -18.83 3.73 -1.74
C ALA A 10 -17.49 3.49 -2.47
N ARG A 11 -16.53 4.39 -2.25
CA ARG A 11 -15.17 4.26 -2.75
C ARG A 11 -14.42 3.16 -2.01
N LEU A 12 -13.55 2.43 -2.72
CA LEU A 12 -12.75 1.37 -2.11
C LEU A 12 -11.89 1.88 -0.95
N GLY A 13 -11.28 3.06 -1.13
CA GLY A 13 -10.47 3.70 -0.09
C GLY A 13 -11.28 3.98 1.18
N ASP A 14 -12.47 4.57 1.04
CA ASP A 14 -13.36 4.85 2.19
C ASP A 14 -13.76 3.57 2.93
N LEU A 15 -14.00 2.48 2.19
CA LEU A 15 -14.34 1.18 2.77
C LEU A 15 -13.18 0.64 3.62
N VAL A 16 -11.95 0.65 3.10
CA VAL A 16 -10.77 0.16 3.84
C VAL A 16 -10.40 1.08 5.01
N GLU A 17 -10.49 2.39 4.86
CA GLU A 17 -10.22 3.33 5.95
C GLU A 17 -11.22 3.12 7.10
N SER A 18 -12.50 2.92 6.79
CA SER A 18 -13.52 2.66 7.81
C SER A 18 -13.40 1.27 8.45
N THR A 19 -12.91 0.28 7.69
CA THR A 19 -12.77 -1.12 8.12
C THR A 19 -11.50 -1.72 7.48
N PRO A 20 -10.34 -1.64 8.15
CA PRO A 20 -9.07 -2.12 7.58
C PRO A 20 -9.07 -3.60 7.17
N ASP A 21 -9.88 -4.43 7.85
CA ASP A 21 -10.02 -5.86 7.53
C ASP A 21 -10.65 -6.11 6.14
N PHE A 22 -11.24 -5.10 5.50
CA PHE A 22 -11.70 -5.20 4.10
C PHE A 22 -10.54 -5.31 3.10
N ALA A 23 -9.33 -4.83 3.44
CA ALA A 23 -8.15 -5.00 2.60
C ALA A 23 -7.92 -6.47 2.24
N VAL A 24 -7.98 -7.38 3.22
CA VAL A 24 -7.79 -8.83 3.02
C VAL A 24 -8.83 -9.42 2.06
N ALA A 25 -10.07 -8.92 2.08
CA ALA A 25 -11.10 -9.36 1.15
C ALA A 25 -10.81 -8.88 -0.28
N PHE A 26 -10.41 -7.62 -0.45
CA PHE A 26 -10.03 -7.06 -1.75
C PHE A 26 -8.79 -7.73 -2.34
N GLU A 27 -7.74 -7.95 -1.54
CA GLU A 27 -6.55 -8.71 -1.94
C GLU A 27 -6.93 -10.10 -2.44
N SER A 28 -7.84 -10.82 -1.75
CA SER A 28 -8.27 -12.16 -2.18
C SER A 28 -9.07 -12.19 -3.48
N LEU A 29 -9.44 -11.03 -4.01
CA LEU A 29 -10.17 -10.82 -5.26
C LEU A 29 -9.34 -10.04 -6.28
N ASP A 30 -8.05 -9.81 -5.99
CA ASP A 30 -7.13 -9.00 -6.77
C ASP A 30 -7.63 -7.57 -7.02
N ILE A 31 -8.46 -7.03 -6.12
CA ILE A 31 -9.02 -5.68 -6.21
C ILE A 31 -8.04 -4.66 -5.64
N ASP A 32 -7.58 -3.74 -6.49
CA ASP A 32 -6.70 -2.63 -6.12
C ASP A 32 -7.49 -1.53 -5.38
N TYR A 33 -7.39 -1.55 -4.05
CA TYR A 33 -7.98 -0.55 -3.16
C TYR A 33 -6.99 0.55 -2.74
N CYS A 34 -5.69 0.36 -3.01
CA CYS A 34 -4.64 1.25 -2.54
C CYS A 34 -4.36 2.36 -3.56
N CYS A 35 -4.05 2.03 -4.81
CA CYS A 35 -3.92 3.01 -5.90
C CYS A 35 -5.29 3.33 -6.52
N GLY A 36 -6.13 2.32 -6.72
CA GLY A 36 -7.48 2.44 -7.29
C GLY A 36 -8.58 2.90 -6.32
N GLY A 37 -8.20 3.43 -5.15
CA GLY A 37 -9.12 3.63 -4.02
C GLY A 37 -10.25 4.63 -4.26
N ASP A 38 -10.09 5.57 -5.18
CA ASP A 38 -11.14 6.54 -5.58
C ASP A 38 -12.31 5.93 -6.36
N ARG A 39 -12.14 4.71 -6.88
CA ARG A 39 -13.16 4.00 -7.63
C ARG A 39 -14.20 3.43 -6.69
N THR A 40 -15.44 3.36 -7.14
CA THR A 40 -16.52 2.72 -6.37
C THR A 40 -16.46 1.20 -6.47
N LEU A 41 -17.01 0.52 -5.46
CA LEU A 41 -17.13 -0.94 -5.47
C LEU A 41 -17.87 -1.44 -6.72
N SER A 42 -18.94 -0.76 -7.12
CA SER A 42 -19.76 -1.13 -8.28
C SER A 42 -19.00 -1.00 -9.61
N GLU A 43 -18.22 0.07 -9.78
CA GLU A 43 -17.39 0.30 -10.97
C GLU A 43 -16.32 -0.79 -11.11
N VAL A 44 -15.61 -1.10 -10.03
CA VAL A 44 -14.55 -2.12 -10.06
C VAL A 44 -15.12 -3.52 -10.30
N CYS A 45 -16.26 -3.83 -9.68
CA CYS A 45 -16.94 -5.10 -9.94
C CYS A 45 -17.37 -5.24 -11.40
N ALA A 46 -17.91 -4.17 -12.00
CA ALA A 46 -18.33 -4.18 -13.40
C ALA A 46 -17.16 -4.40 -14.36
N ASP A 47 -16.02 -3.75 -14.11
CA ASP A 47 -14.83 -3.86 -14.97
C ASP A 47 -14.15 -5.24 -14.87
N ARG A 48 -14.25 -5.89 -13.71
CA ARG A 48 -13.64 -7.21 -13.45
C ARG A 48 -14.59 -8.38 -13.65
N ASP A 49 -15.78 -8.14 -14.20
CA ASP A 49 -16.84 -9.16 -14.35
C ASP A 49 -17.21 -9.88 -13.03
N LEU A 50 -17.09 -9.18 -11.90
CA LEU A 50 -17.44 -9.68 -10.57
C LEU A 50 -18.88 -9.30 -10.21
N ALA A 51 -19.59 -10.22 -9.55
CA ALA A 51 -20.89 -9.91 -8.99
C ALA A 51 -20.73 -9.09 -7.71
N VAL A 52 -21.23 -7.85 -7.70
CA VAL A 52 -21.15 -6.92 -6.55
C VAL A 52 -21.59 -7.58 -5.24
N GLU A 53 -22.70 -8.34 -5.26
CA GLU A 53 -23.18 -9.04 -4.07
C GLU A 53 -22.20 -10.10 -3.56
N THR A 54 -21.46 -10.78 -4.44
CA THR A 54 -20.42 -11.74 -4.02
C THR A 54 -19.26 -11.04 -3.33
N VAL A 55 -18.87 -9.85 -3.80
CA VAL A 55 -17.82 -9.06 -3.15
C VAL A 55 -18.31 -8.54 -1.79
N ARG A 56 -19.55 -8.06 -1.72
CA ARG A 56 -20.18 -7.65 -0.45
C ARG A 56 -20.26 -8.78 0.56
N ASP A 57 -20.70 -9.97 0.15
CA ASP A 57 -20.72 -11.17 1.01
C ASP A 57 -19.32 -11.48 1.57
N ARG A 58 -18.28 -11.30 0.74
CA ARG A 58 -16.88 -11.54 1.14
C ARG A 58 -16.38 -10.53 2.16
N LEU A 59 -16.72 -9.25 1.98
CA LEU A 59 -16.42 -8.16 2.92
C LEU A 59 -17.18 -8.33 4.24
N GLU A 60 -18.48 -8.64 4.18
CA GLU A 60 -19.29 -8.90 5.38
C GLU A 60 -18.72 -10.07 6.21
N ALA A 61 -18.15 -11.08 5.55
CA ALA A 61 -17.51 -12.20 6.22
C ALA A 61 -16.22 -11.82 6.99
N THR A 62 -15.57 -10.69 6.69
CA THR A 62 -14.40 -10.23 7.48
C THR A 62 -14.83 -9.52 8.76
N LEU A 63 -16.02 -8.90 8.78
CA LEU A 63 -16.57 -8.24 9.97
C LEU A 63 -16.86 -9.20 11.12
N ASP A 64 -17.13 -10.47 10.83
CA ASP A 64 -17.42 -11.48 11.85
C ASP A 64 -16.16 -11.86 12.68
N ASP A 65 -14.96 -11.59 12.17
CA ASP A 65 -13.66 -11.81 12.84
C ASP A 65 -13.01 -10.50 13.33
N ALA A 66 -13.56 -9.34 12.97
CA ALA A 66 -12.98 -8.03 13.22
C ALA A 66 -13.00 -7.64 14.71
N GLY A 67 -11.85 -7.18 15.21
CA GLY A 67 -11.74 -6.47 16.48
C GLY A 67 -12.16 -5.01 16.32
N ASP A 68 -12.74 -4.43 17.37
CA ASP A 68 -13.18 -3.02 17.41
C ASP A 68 -11.94 -2.11 17.59
N THR A 69 -11.16 -1.90 16.53
CA THR A 69 -10.00 -1.00 16.51
C THR A 69 -10.05 -0.12 15.28
N ALA A 70 -10.71 1.03 15.41
CA ALA A 70 -10.55 2.12 14.46
C ALA A 70 -9.09 2.61 14.46
N PRO A 71 -8.52 3.04 13.33
CA PRO A 71 -7.19 3.64 13.28
C PRO A 71 -7.07 4.83 14.25
N GLU A 72 -6.10 4.79 15.17
CA GLU A 72 -5.91 5.85 16.18
C GLU A 72 -5.06 7.02 15.65
N TRP A 73 -5.55 7.76 14.64
CA TRP A 73 -4.95 9.02 14.22
C TRP A 73 -6.02 10.12 14.05
N ASN A 74 -5.68 11.37 14.34
CA ASN A 74 -6.62 12.50 14.34
C ASN A 74 -6.08 13.74 13.59
N SER A 75 -4.92 13.63 12.95
CA SER A 75 -4.35 14.69 12.12
C SER A 75 -3.37 14.11 11.09
N PRO A 76 -3.08 14.82 9.98
CA PRO A 76 -2.07 14.41 9.00
C PRO A 76 -0.70 14.15 9.63
N THR A 77 -0.25 14.97 10.59
CA THR A 77 1.02 14.70 11.28
C THR A 77 0.96 13.39 12.06
N GLN A 78 -0.16 13.07 12.72
CA GLN A 78 -0.29 11.82 13.44
C GLN A 78 -0.27 10.63 12.48
N LEU A 79 -1.00 10.70 11.37
CA LEU A 79 -1.01 9.66 10.34
C LEU A 79 0.37 9.41 9.75
N ALA A 80 1.10 10.47 9.35
CA ALA A 80 2.49 10.33 8.88
C ALA A 80 3.41 9.65 9.91
N ASN A 81 3.24 9.94 11.21
CA ASN A 81 4.00 9.24 12.26
C ASN A 81 3.59 7.76 12.42
N VAL A 82 2.31 7.44 12.23
CA VAL A 82 1.81 6.06 12.24
C VAL A 82 2.40 5.30 11.06
N ILE A 83 2.37 5.87 9.85
CA ILE A 83 2.99 5.29 8.65
C ILE A 83 4.46 4.96 8.88
N VAL A 84 5.25 5.93 9.37
CA VAL A 84 6.67 5.72 9.67
C VAL A 84 6.87 4.61 10.73
N TRP A 85 6.00 4.56 11.74
CA TRP A 85 6.13 3.59 12.83
C TRP A 85 5.70 2.17 12.42
N GLU A 86 4.60 2.03 11.69
CA GLU A 86 3.98 0.77 11.29
C GLU A 86 4.65 0.16 10.06
N HIS A 87 5.02 0.98 9.07
CA HIS A 87 5.48 0.50 7.76
C HIS A 87 6.98 0.75 7.57
N HIS A 88 7.43 2.02 7.63
CA HIS A 88 8.81 2.35 7.19
C HIS A 88 9.89 1.77 8.10
N ARG A 89 9.62 1.69 9.41
CA ARG A 89 10.58 1.12 10.37
C ARG A 89 10.71 -0.40 10.22
N PRO A 90 9.62 -1.19 10.22
CA PRO A 90 9.72 -2.62 9.90
C PRO A 90 10.33 -2.88 8.54
N LEU A 91 9.96 -2.11 7.51
CA LEU A 91 10.53 -2.21 6.16
C LEU A 91 12.07 -2.12 6.18
N ARG A 92 12.62 -1.03 6.72
CA ARG A 92 14.09 -0.85 6.83
C ARG A 92 14.76 -1.93 7.70
N ARG A 93 14.06 -2.46 8.70
CA ARG A 93 14.55 -3.54 9.56
C ARG A 93 14.62 -4.87 8.81
N ASP A 94 13.61 -5.18 8.01
CA ASP A 94 13.38 -6.53 7.49
C ASP A 94 13.96 -6.77 6.09
N LEU A 95 14.02 -5.73 5.26
CA LEU A 95 14.52 -5.82 3.88
C LEU A 95 15.93 -6.43 3.77
N PRO A 96 16.93 -6.09 4.62
CA PRO A 96 18.27 -6.70 4.54
C PRO A 96 18.26 -8.22 4.76
N ASP A 97 17.44 -8.69 5.71
CA ASP A 97 17.32 -10.11 6.01
C ASP A 97 16.50 -10.84 4.94
N LEU A 98 15.56 -10.15 4.29
CA LEU A 98 14.78 -10.70 3.17
C LEU A 98 15.63 -10.83 1.91
N GLU A 99 16.48 -9.83 1.62
CA GLU A 99 17.47 -9.87 0.54
C GLU A 99 18.40 -11.09 0.68
N ALA A 100 19.01 -11.25 1.85
CA ALA A 100 19.91 -12.38 2.11
C ALA A 100 19.20 -13.74 1.98
N LEU A 101 17.88 -13.78 2.24
CA LEU A 101 17.06 -14.97 2.05
C LEU A 101 16.76 -15.24 0.57
N ALA A 102 16.40 -14.21 -0.20
CA ALA A 102 16.18 -14.28 -1.65
C ALA A 102 17.44 -14.78 -2.36
N GLU A 103 18.59 -14.15 -2.12
CA GLU A 103 19.88 -14.57 -2.68
C GLU A 103 20.24 -16.02 -2.34
N LYS A 104 19.97 -16.42 -1.09
CA LYS A 104 20.24 -17.79 -0.65
C LYS A 104 19.36 -18.80 -1.38
N VAL A 105 18.07 -18.50 -1.51
CA VAL A 105 17.09 -19.38 -2.16
C VAL A 105 17.40 -19.49 -3.65
N ALA A 106 17.62 -18.37 -4.36
CA ALA A 106 18.02 -18.35 -5.75
C ALA A 106 19.33 -19.12 -5.99
N ARG A 107 20.34 -18.94 -5.14
CA ARG A 107 21.61 -19.68 -5.24
C ARG A 107 21.45 -21.20 -5.07
N VAL A 108 20.60 -21.65 -4.16
CA VAL A 108 20.45 -23.09 -3.83
C VAL A 108 19.49 -23.79 -4.79
N HIS A 109 18.41 -23.12 -5.18
CA HIS A 109 17.30 -23.73 -5.93
C HIS A 109 17.22 -23.26 -7.38
N GLY A 110 17.89 -22.17 -7.78
CA GLY A 110 17.80 -21.57 -9.11
C GLY A 110 18.16 -22.48 -10.28
N ASP A 111 18.94 -23.55 -10.07
CA ASP A 111 19.19 -24.53 -11.15
C ASP A 111 17.98 -25.42 -11.45
N THR A 112 17.13 -25.66 -10.44
CA THR A 112 15.91 -26.49 -10.56
C THR A 112 14.67 -25.64 -10.76
N HIS A 113 14.65 -24.46 -10.15
CA HIS A 113 13.57 -23.47 -10.09
C HIS A 113 14.12 -22.13 -10.63
N PRO A 114 14.34 -22.00 -11.95
CA PRO A 114 15.04 -20.86 -12.56
C PRO A 114 14.37 -19.50 -12.32
N GLU A 115 13.05 -19.48 -12.15
CA GLU A 115 12.25 -18.30 -11.79
C GLU A 115 12.75 -17.61 -10.51
N LEU A 116 13.40 -18.34 -9.60
CA LEU A 116 13.95 -17.76 -8.37
C LEU A 116 15.09 -16.77 -8.61
N ARG A 117 15.76 -16.85 -9.76
CA ARG A 117 16.74 -15.82 -10.15
C ARG A 117 16.06 -14.53 -10.58
N ASP A 118 14.89 -14.64 -11.20
CA ASP A 118 14.09 -13.48 -11.57
C ASP A 118 13.45 -12.86 -10.32
N VAL A 119 13.00 -13.68 -9.35
CA VAL A 119 12.54 -13.21 -8.02
C VAL A 119 13.64 -12.45 -7.28
N GLU A 120 14.87 -12.98 -7.25
CA GLU A 120 16.03 -12.30 -6.65
C GLU A 120 16.29 -10.94 -7.30
N ALA A 121 16.32 -10.90 -8.64
CA ALA A 121 16.55 -9.66 -9.37
C ALA A 121 15.45 -8.63 -9.13
N GLU A 122 14.18 -9.04 -9.22
CA GLU A 122 13.04 -8.14 -9.02
C GLU A 122 13.00 -7.62 -7.58
N PHE A 123 13.32 -8.47 -6.60
CA PHE A 123 13.39 -8.04 -5.20
C PHE A 123 14.49 -7.01 -4.94
N HIS A 124 15.65 -7.10 -5.61
CA HIS A 124 16.70 -6.10 -5.45
C HIS A 124 16.27 -4.72 -5.96
N GLU A 125 15.57 -4.68 -7.09
CA GLU A 125 15.05 -3.43 -7.65
C GLU A 125 13.94 -2.87 -6.74
N LEU A 126 12.95 -3.69 -6.36
CA LEU A 126 11.89 -3.30 -5.42
C LEU A 126 12.47 -2.74 -4.12
N LYS A 127 13.47 -3.39 -3.54
CA LYS A 127 14.12 -2.93 -2.31
C LYS A 127 14.77 -1.55 -2.49
N ALA A 128 15.41 -1.30 -3.63
CA ALA A 128 16.06 -0.02 -3.88
C ALA A 128 15.02 1.10 -3.95
N ASP A 129 13.98 0.88 -4.76
CA ASP A 129 12.89 1.83 -4.96
C ASP A 129 12.16 2.12 -3.64
N LEU A 130 11.77 1.09 -2.90
CA LEU A 130 11.13 1.23 -1.59
C LEU A 130 11.95 2.05 -0.60
N LEU A 131 13.29 1.89 -0.58
CA LEU A 131 14.15 2.60 0.37
C LEU A 131 14.37 4.06 -0.03
N GLU A 132 14.46 4.36 -1.32
CA GLU A 132 14.54 5.72 -1.84
C GLU A 132 13.23 6.46 -1.57
N HIS A 133 12.11 5.83 -1.92
CA HIS A 133 10.76 6.34 -1.72
C HIS A 133 10.49 6.75 -0.26
N VAL A 134 10.65 5.83 0.72
CA VAL A 134 10.39 6.17 2.13
C VAL A 134 11.39 7.18 2.72
N ASP A 135 12.54 7.38 2.08
CA ASP A 135 13.49 8.42 2.45
C ASP A 135 13.04 9.79 1.93
N GLU A 136 12.44 9.88 0.74
CA GLU A 136 11.85 11.09 0.17
C GLU A 136 10.65 11.54 0.99
N GLU A 137 9.74 10.65 1.33
CA GLU A 137 8.59 10.93 2.18
C GLU A 137 8.99 11.54 3.54
N GLU A 138 9.92 10.89 4.24
CA GLU A 138 10.33 11.30 5.58
C GLU A 138 11.17 12.59 5.61
N GLN A 139 11.90 12.88 4.53
CA GLN A 139 12.82 14.02 4.47
C GLN A 139 12.25 15.24 3.74
N VAL A 140 11.27 15.02 2.85
CA VAL A 140 10.70 16.05 1.97
C VAL A 140 9.22 16.26 2.28
N ALA A 141 8.36 15.28 1.97
CA ALA A 141 6.91 15.45 2.03
C ALA A 141 6.37 15.61 3.46
N PHE A 142 6.64 14.66 4.36
CA PHE A 142 6.09 14.63 5.72
C PHE A 142 6.48 15.84 6.57
N PRO A 143 7.72 16.39 6.48
CA PRO A 143 8.05 17.65 7.14
C PRO A 143 7.21 18.84 6.69
N VAL A 144 6.82 18.92 5.40
CA VAL A 144 5.97 19.99 4.88
C VAL A 144 4.52 19.78 5.29
N ILE A 145 4.01 18.55 5.22
CA ILE A 145 2.67 18.18 5.71
C ILE A 145 2.52 18.54 7.20
N LYS A 146 3.55 18.28 8.01
CA LYS A 146 3.55 18.69 9.42
C LYS A 146 3.48 20.20 9.62
N LYS A 147 4.14 20.99 8.77
CA LYS A 147 4.03 22.45 8.83
C LYS A 147 2.60 22.90 8.52
N LEU A 148 1.97 22.33 7.49
CA LEU A 148 0.57 22.59 7.15
C LEU A 148 -0.36 22.28 8.32
N ASP A 149 -0.30 21.05 8.83
CA ASP A 149 -1.16 20.59 9.94
C ASP A 149 -0.98 21.42 11.23
N THR A 150 0.23 21.94 11.49
CA THR A 150 0.50 22.76 12.68
C THR A 150 0.26 24.26 12.48
N GLY A 151 -0.19 24.70 11.29
CA GLY A 151 -0.38 26.12 10.98
C GLY A 151 0.94 26.91 10.88
N THR A 152 2.05 26.22 10.61
CA THR A 152 3.33 26.86 10.32
C THR A 152 3.31 27.36 8.88
N GLU A 153 3.53 28.67 8.69
CA GLU A 153 3.52 29.29 7.35
C GLU A 153 4.54 28.62 6.42
N LEU A 154 4.06 28.17 5.26
CA LEU A 154 4.89 27.62 4.20
C LEU A 154 5.51 28.73 3.35
N THR A 155 6.71 28.48 2.85
CA THR A 155 7.31 29.30 1.78
C THR A 155 6.59 29.06 0.46
N ALA A 156 6.78 29.95 -0.52
CA ALA A 156 6.20 29.75 -1.86
C ALA A 156 6.69 28.48 -2.55
N THR A 157 7.97 28.18 -2.38
CA THR A 157 8.61 26.97 -2.91
C THR A 157 8.04 25.71 -2.27
N GLU A 158 7.92 25.65 -0.94
CA GLU A 158 7.32 24.48 -0.27
C GLU A 158 5.88 24.20 -0.69
N ARG A 159 5.12 25.22 -1.08
CA ARG A 159 3.74 25.03 -1.57
C ARG A 159 3.69 24.44 -2.97
N GLU A 160 4.55 24.93 -3.87
CA GLU A 160 4.62 24.45 -5.25
C GLU A 160 5.21 23.04 -5.28
N ASP A 161 6.30 22.82 -4.55
CA ASP A 161 7.01 21.55 -4.52
C ASP A 161 6.16 20.46 -3.88
N LEU A 162 5.34 20.75 -2.85
CA LEU A 162 4.55 19.71 -2.19
C LEU A 162 3.57 19.01 -3.15
N LEU A 163 2.84 19.74 -4.00
CA LEU A 163 1.90 19.08 -4.92
C LEU A 163 2.60 18.20 -5.94
N ALA A 164 3.72 18.69 -6.49
CA ALA A 164 4.53 17.91 -7.41
C ALA A 164 5.14 16.68 -6.74
N GLU A 165 5.53 16.81 -5.46
CA GLU A 165 6.05 15.71 -4.66
C GLU A 165 4.97 14.65 -4.43
N LEU A 166 3.75 15.04 -4.07
CA LEU A 166 2.64 14.09 -3.87
C LEU A 166 2.32 13.32 -5.15
N GLU A 167 2.27 14.01 -6.31
CA GLU A 167 2.07 13.37 -7.62
C GLU A 167 3.22 12.40 -7.96
N SER A 168 4.47 12.77 -7.68
CA SER A 168 5.63 11.90 -7.90
C SER A 168 5.61 10.66 -7.01
N LEU A 169 5.19 10.80 -5.74
CA LEU A 169 5.07 9.67 -4.82
C LEU A 169 3.94 8.72 -5.25
N GLU A 170 2.84 9.24 -5.78
CA GLU A 170 1.77 8.42 -6.37
C GLU A 170 2.26 7.64 -7.60
N ASP A 171 3.07 8.25 -8.47
CA ASP A 171 3.71 7.56 -9.61
C ASP A 171 4.64 6.42 -9.12
N ASP A 172 5.44 6.66 -8.08
CA ASP A 172 6.30 5.63 -7.47
C ASP A 172 5.50 4.47 -6.88
N HIS A 173 4.30 4.74 -6.35
CA HIS A 173 3.39 3.71 -5.84
C HIS A 173 2.92 2.78 -6.97
N ASP A 174 2.58 3.33 -8.14
CA ASP A 174 2.18 2.54 -9.31
C ASP A 174 3.34 1.67 -9.84
N GLU A 175 4.57 2.20 -9.83
CA GLU A 175 5.76 1.42 -10.18
C GLU A 175 6.01 0.30 -9.17
N THR A 176 5.88 0.59 -7.87
CA THR A 176 5.99 -0.40 -6.78
C THR A 176 4.95 -1.50 -6.92
N ALA A 177 3.69 -1.15 -7.19
CA ALA A 177 2.60 -2.10 -7.42
C ALA A 177 2.91 -3.04 -8.61
N THR A 178 3.45 -2.49 -9.70
CA THR A 178 3.86 -3.29 -10.88
C THR A 178 4.94 -4.33 -10.53
N ARG A 179 5.88 -3.99 -9.64
CA ARG A 179 6.93 -4.92 -9.21
C ARG A 179 6.40 -6.00 -8.27
N LEU A 180 5.50 -5.63 -7.37
CA LEU A 180 4.81 -6.57 -6.48
C LEU A 180 3.97 -7.57 -7.27
N GLU A 181 3.19 -7.11 -8.26
CA GLU A 181 2.44 -7.98 -9.17
C GLU A 181 3.37 -8.95 -9.90
N ARG A 182 4.54 -8.47 -10.35
CA ARG A 182 5.53 -9.35 -10.99
C ARG A 182 6.12 -10.39 -10.04
N LEU A 183 6.38 -10.03 -8.78
CA LEU A 183 6.82 -11.00 -7.77
C LEU A 183 5.71 -12.03 -7.50
N ASN A 184 4.46 -11.59 -7.41
CA ASN A 184 3.30 -12.46 -7.27
C ASN A 184 3.22 -13.48 -8.42
N ASP A 185 3.32 -13.01 -9.67
CA ASP A 185 3.33 -13.84 -10.89
C ASP A 185 4.50 -14.85 -10.91
N LEU A 186 5.72 -14.39 -10.59
CA LEU A 186 6.91 -15.25 -10.58
C LEU A 186 6.84 -16.35 -9.51
N THR A 187 6.00 -16.17 -8.51
CA THR A 187 5.89 -17.05 -7.35
C THR A 187 4.57 -17.81 -7.29
N ASP A 188 3.73 -17.71 -8.34
CA ASP A 188 2.39 -18.33 -8.40
C ASP A 188 1.54 -17.95 -7.18
N GLY A 189 1.43 -16.64 -6.91
CA GLY A 189 0.75 -16.14 -5.72
C GLY A 189 1.44 -16.53 -4.41
N TYR A 190 2.78 -16.57 -4.42
CA TYR A 190 3.62 -17.03 -3.32
C TYR A 190 3.33 -18.48 -2.87
N GLU A 191 2.87 -19.35 -3.76
CA GLU A 191 2.67 -20.77 -3.47
C GLU A 191 3.97 -21.58 -3.69
N PRO A 192 4.66 -22.03 -2.63
CA PRO A 192 5.93 -22.72 -2.81
C PRO A 192 5.70 -24.17 -3.29
N PRO A 193 6.55 -24.71 -4.19
CA PRO A 193 6.41 -26.07 -4.68
C PRO A 193 6.61 -27.14 -3.59
N GLU A 194 6.18 -28.37 -3.86
CA GLU A 194 6.24 -29.48 -2.88
C GLU A 194 7.66 -29.74 -2.35
N ASP A 195 8.67 -29.57 -3.20
CA ASP A 195 10.09 -29.77 -2.89
C ASP A 195 10.75 -28.54 -2.22
N ALA A 196 9.99 -27.46 -2.00
CA ALA A 196 10.50 -26.26 -1.35
C ALA A 196 11.00 -26.54 0.07
N CYS A 197 12.24 -26.15 0.33
CA CYS A 197 12.80 -26.23 1.67
C CYS A 197 12.22 -25.13 2.59
N ARG A 198 12.53 -25.20 3.89
CA ARG A 198 12.04 -24.21 4.86
C ARG A 198 12.40 -22.76 4.48
N SER A 199 13.61 -22.51 4.00
CA SER A 199 14.02 -21.15 3.59
C SER A 199 13.28 -20.66 2.35
N TYR A 200 12.94 -21.56 1.43
CA TYR A 200 12.18 -21.20 0.24
C TYR A 200 10.74 -20.82 0.61
N ARG A 201 10.06 -21.65 1.42
CA ARG A 201 8.72 -21.32 1.95
C ARG A 201 8.69 -20.02 2.75
N GLU A 202 9.75 -19.78 3.53
CA GLU A 202 9.89 -18.56 4.32
C GLU A 202 10.08 -17.32 3.46
N LEU A 203 10.78 -17.43 2.31
CA LEU A 203 10.90 -16.32 1.36
C LEU A 203 9.53 -15.90 0.85
N PHE A 204 8.76 -16.85 0.35
CA PHE A 204 7.44 -16.60 -0.22
C PHE A 204 6.48 -15.99 0.81
N ARG A 205 6.42 -16.56 2.02
CA ARG A 205 5.64 -15.98 3.12
C ARG A 205 6.02 -14.52 3.41
N ARG A 206 7.32 -14.20 3.43
CA ARG A 206 7.79 -12.84 3.74
C ARG A 206 7.59 -11.86 2.59
N LEU A 207 7.60 -12.33 1.34
CA LEU A 207 7.25 -11.51 0.18
C LEU A 207 5.75 -11.19 0.20
N GLU A 208 4.91 -12.17 0.48
CA GLU A 208 3.45 -11.97 0.63
C GLU A 208 3.15 -10.99 1.78
N GLU A 209 3.86 -11.09 2.91
CA GLU A 209 3.72 -10.13 4.01
C GLU A 209 4.19 -8.72 3.65
N LEU A 210 5.25 -8.60 2.85
CA LEU A 210 5.74 -7.31 2.36
C LEU A 210 4.72 -6.67 1.41
N GLU A 211 4.14 -7.43 0.50
CA GLU A 211 3.12 -6.93 -0.44
C GLU A 211 1.88 -6.43 0.29
N ARG A 212 1.35 -7.20 1.26
CA ARG A 212 0.20 -6.77 2.07
C ARG A 212 0.48 -5.49 2.86
N ASP A 213 1.67 -5.40 3.47
CA ASP A 213 2.06 -4.20 4.22
C ASP A 213 2.19 -2.99 3.28
N ALA A 214 2.78 -3.17 2.10
CA ALA A 214 2.90 -2.12 1.08
C ALA A 214 1.54 -1.63 0.59
N HIS A 215 0.57 -2.52 0.32
CA HIS A 215 -0.77 -2.10 -0.07
C HIS A 215 -1.47 -1.28 1.01
N MET A 216 -1.36 -1.66 2.29
CA MET A 216 -1.94 -0.89 3.39
C MET A 216 -1.23 0.45 3.62
N HIS A 217 0.10 0.48 3.46
CA HIS A 217 0.90 1.69 3.49
C HIS A 217 0.45 2.67 2.41
N VAL A 218 0.49 2.26 1.14
CA VAL A 218 0.08 3.09 -0.02
C VAL A 218 -1.36 3.55 0.12
N HIS A 219 -2.27 2.68 0.62
CA HIS A 219 -3.65 3.06 0.85
C HIS A 219 -3.78 4.28 1.79
N ARG A 220 -3.06 4.26 2.92
CA ARG A 220 -3.07 5.35 3.90
C ARG A 220 -2.50 6.65 3.35
N GLU A 221 -1.62 6.57 2.36
CA GLU A 221 -1.07 7.74 1.68
C GLU A 221 -2.04 8.27 0.64
N ASN A 222 -2.29 7.48 -0.40
CA ASN A 222 -3.07 7.88 -1.57
C ASN A 222 -4.51 8.25 -1.22
N ASN A 223 -5.13 7.54 -0.28
CA ASN A 223 -6.56 7.72 -0.01
C ASN A 223 -6.84 8.61 1.20
N VAL A 224 -5.81 8.93 1.99
CA VAL A 224 -6.01 9.62 3.27
C VAL A 224 -5.02 10.75 3.47
N LEU A 225 -3.73 10.47 3.59
CA LEU A 225 -2.74 11.49 3.94
C LEU A 225 -2.59 12.54 2.83
N PHE A 226 -2.41 12.12 1.58
CA PHE A 226 -2.15 13.01 0.46
C PHE A 226 -3.37 13.86 0.11
N PRO A 227 -4.60 13.30 0.00
CA PRO A 227 -5.80 14.12 -0.21
C PRO A 227 -6.04 15.11 0.92
N THR A 228 -5.80 14.71 2.18
CA THR A 228 -5.96 15.62 3.33
C THR A 228 -4.93 16.75 3.29
N ALA A 229 -3.67 16.46 2.94
CA ALA A 229 -2.63 17.47 2.80
C ALA A 229 -2.94 18.46 1.66
N ALA A 230 -3.40 17.97 0.51
CA ALA A 230 -3.82 18.78 -0.62
C ALA A 230 -5.00 19.71 -0.25
N ALA A 231 -6.01 19.18 0.43
CA ALA A 231 -7.16 19.98 0.88
C ALA A 231 -6.76 21.11 1.85
N LEU A 232 -5.83 20.83 2.78
CA LEU A 232 -5.31 21.85 3.69
C LEU A 232 -4.52 22.94 2.95
N LEU A 233 -3.75 22.56 1.93
CA LEU A 233 -3.00 23.49 1.09
C LEU A 233 -3.95 24.41 0.30
N GLU A 234 -5.06 23.86 -0.22
CA GLU A 234 -6.11 24.63 -0.90
C GLU A 234 -6.81 25.59 0.07
N GLU A 235 -7.21 25.12 1.26
CA GLU A 235 -7.91 25.94 2.26
C GLU A 235 -7.06 27.14 2.71
N GLU A 236 -5.78 26.93 3.00
CA GLU A 236 -4.90 27.96 3.56
C GLU A 236 -4.32 28.91 2.50
N TYR A 237 -4.10 28.42 1.27
CA TYR A 237 -3.36 29.17 0.24
C TYR A 237 -4.08 29.33 -1.11
N GLY A 238 -5.24 28.70 -1.29
CA GLY A 238 -6.01 28.75 -2.54
C GLY A 238 -5.31 28.08 -3.72
N ILE A 239 -4.49 27.06 -3.46
CA ILE A 239 -3.78 26.27 -4.46
C ILE A 239 -4.57 24.98 -4.68
N GLU A 240 -5.22 24.86 -5.83
CA GLU A 240 -5.98 23.66 -6.23
C GLU A 240 -5.01 22.56 -6.69
N SER A 241 -5.28 21.30 -6.33
CA SER A 241 -4.64 20.14 -6.97
C SER A 241 -5.04 20.06 -8.44
N PRO A 242 -4.13 19.68 -9.36
CA PRO A 242 -4.44 19.56 -10.78
C PRO A 242 -5.45 18.43 -11.11
N SER A 243 -5.61 17.46 -10.21
CA SER A 243 -6.52 16.32 -10.29
C SER A 243 -7.78 16.58 -9.45
N GLY A 244 -8.83 17.08 -10.11
CA GLY A 244 -10.20 17.14 -9.59
C GLY A 244 -11.13 16.17 -10.31
#